data_AF-A0A1L0DFQ1-F1
#
_entry.id   AF-A0A1L0DFQ1-F1
#
_cell.length_a   1.000
_cell.length_b   1.000
_cell.length_c   1.000
_cell.angle_alpha   90.00
_cell.angle_beta   90.00
_cell.angle_gamma   90.00
#
_symmetry.space_group_name_H-M   'P 1'
#
loop_
_entity.id
_entity.type
_entity.pdbx_description
1 polymer ?
#
loop_
_entity_poly.entity_id
_entity_poly.type
_entity_poly.pdbx_seq_one_letter_code
_entity_poly.pdbx_strand_id
1 'polypeptide(L)'
;MSLQLPEPATGHNAPYDLAPGLPFEYALADGVVGSALEVTEKTPKLFHPLKIKSMVLPNRVGVSPMCQCCADNNEVTDYHRIHYGGFSARGQA
;
A
#
# COMPACT_ATOMS: atom_id res chain seq x y z
N MET A 1 25.46 -23.47 -11.36
CA MET A 1 25.31 -22.18 -12.07
C MET A 1 24.60 -21.25 -11.11
N SER A 2 25.32 -20.43 -10.36
CA SER A 2 24.73 -19.49 -9.40
C SER A 2 24.07 -18.36 -10.18
N LEU A 3 22.76 -18.18 -10.00
CA LEU A 3 22.05 -17.03 -10.57
C LEU A 3 22.37 -15.82 -9.69
N GLN A 4 23.22 -14.92 -10.16
CA GLN A 4 23.37 -13.59 -9.58
C GLN A 4 22.14 -12.75 -9.95
N LEU A 5 21.57 -12.06 -8.95
CA LEU A 5 20.50 -11.10 -9.19
C LEU A 5 21.04 -9.90 -9.99
N PRO A 6 20.24 -9.31 -10.89
CA PRO A 6 20.64 -8.09 -11.57
C PRO A 6 20.85 -6.96 -10.55
N GLU A 7 21.93 -6.21 -10.71
CA GLU A 7 22.22 -5.03 -9.89
C GLU A 7 21.11 -3.96 -10.09
N PRO A 8 20.67 -3.29 -9.02
CA PRO A 8 19.66 -2.24 -9.12
C PRO A 8 20.16 -1.12 -10.04
N ALA A 9 19.30 -0.68 -10.96
CA ALA A 9 19.62 0.43 -11.84
C ALA A 9 19.89 1.70 -11.01
N THR A 10 21.10 2.23 -11.10
CA THR A 10 21.50 3.49 -10.45
C THR A 10 21.26 4.66 -11.37
N GLY A 11 20.26 5.50 -11.05
CA GLY A 11 19.91 6.73 -11.76
C GLY A 11 18.40 7.00 -11.72
N HIS A 12 18.00 8.26 -11.54
CA HIS A 12 16.59 8.67 -11.51
C HIS A 12 16.22 9.33 -12.86
N ASN A 13 15.63 8.57 -13.77
CA ASN A 13 14.97 9.11 -14.98
C ASN A 13 13.44 9.08 -14.84
N ALA A 14 12.94 8.91 -13.61
CA ALA A 14 11.52 8.80 -13.36
C ALA A 14 10.82 10.17 -13.49
N PRO A 15 9.61 10.23 -14.06
CA PRO A 15 8.83 11.45 -14.13
C PRO A 15 8.13 11.82 -12.80
N TYR A 16 8.58 11.29 -11.67
CA TYR A 16 7.98 11.47 -10.34
C TYR A 16 9.04 11.57 -9.24
N ASP A 17 8.66 12.17 -8.11
CA ASP A 17 9.52 12.28 -6.94
C ASP A 17 9.76 10.92 -6.29
N LEU A 18 10.96 10.73 -5.76
CA LEU A 18 11.42 9.43 -5.28
C LEU A 18 11.64 9.45 -3.78
N ALA A 19 11.27 8.36 -3.13
CA ALA A 19 11.33 8.26 -1.69
C ALA A 19 12.80 8.33 -1.19
N PRO A 20 13.12 9.23 -0.25
CA PRO A 20 14.49 9.43 0.18
C PRO A 20 15.00 8.22 0.99
N GLY A 21 16.26 7.86 0.80
CA GLY A 21 16.98 6.89 1.64
C GLY A 21 16.82 5.41 1.26
N LEU A 22 16.26 5.10 0.08
CA LEU A 22 16.14 3.73 -0.41
C LEU A 22 17.25 3.39 -1.43
N PRO A 23 17.76 2.14 -1.43
CA PRO A 23 18.76 1.69 -2.40
C PRO A 23 18.16 1.35 -3.78
N PHE A 24 16.85 1.54 -3.98
CA PHE A 24 16.12 1.26 -5.21
C PHE A 24 15.09 2.35 -5.51
N GLU A 25 14.64 2.43 -6.76
CA GLU A 25 13.64 3.39 -7.21
C GLU A 25 12.25 3.07 -6.62
N TYR A 26 11.70 4.00 -5.84
CA TYR A 26 10.35 3.89 -5.28
C TYR A 26 9.68 5.26 -5.30
N ALA A 27 8.53 5.35 -5.97
CA ALA A 27 7.77 6.60 -6.09
C ALA A 27 7.35 7.10 -4.70
N LEU A 28 7.63 8.36 -4.41
CA LEU A 28 7.10 9.04 -3.24
C LEU A 28 5.61 9.24 -3.45
N ALA A 29 4.80 8.82 -2.47
CA ALA A 29 3.36 9.03 -2.54
C ALA A 29 3.02 10.49 -2.23
N ASP A 30 2.30 11.15 -3.13
CA ASP A 30 1.74 12.48 -2.89
C ASP A 30 0.56 12.39 -1.92
N GLY A 31 0.74 12.87 -0.69
CA GLY A 31 -0.29 12.89 0.35
C GLY A 31 -0.47 11.55 1.08
N VAL A 32 -1.71 11.27 1.50
CA VAL A 32 -2.02 10.03 2.24
C VAL A 32 -2.32 8.90 1.25
N VAL A 33 -1.61 7.79 1.36
CA VAL A 33 -1.82 6.61 0.49
C VAL A 33 -3.30 6.18 0.53
N GLY A 34 -3.90 6.04 -0.66
CA GLY A 34 -5.31 5.68 -0.82
C GLY A 34 -6.30 6.86 -0.74
N SER A 35 -5.86 8.07 -0.39
CA SER A 35 -6.69 9.27 -0.52
C SER A 35 -6.72 9.78 -1.96
N ALA A 36 -7.77 10.52 -2.33
CA ALA A 36 -7.74 11.29 -3.56
C ALA A 36 -6.80 12.50 -3.40
N LEU A 37 -6.03 12.84 -4.44
CA LEU A 37 -5.16 14.02 -4.45
C LEU A 37 -5.94 15.29 -4.11
N GLU A 38 -7.14 15.44 -4.70
CA GLU A 38 -8.09 16.49 -4.38
C GLU A 38 -9.50 15.92 -4.27
N VAL A 39 -10.18 16.21 -3.16
CA VAL A 39 -11.58 15.82 -2.96
C VAL A 39 -12.47 16.95 -3.48
N THR A 40 -13.10 16.72 -4.63
CA THR A 40 -14.01 17.66 -5.28
C THR A 40 -15.44 17.11 -5.31
N GLU A 41 -16.40 17.96 -5.67
CA GLU A 41 -17.80 17.58 -5.94
C GLU A 41 -17.92 16.43 -6.96
N LYS A 42 -16.99 16.35 -7.92
CA LYS A 42 -16.97 15.29 -8.95
C LYS A 42 -16.33 14.00 -8.47
N THR A 43 -15.61 14.03 -7.35
CA THR A 43 -14.92 12.86 -6.81
C THR A 43 -15.96 11.85 -6.30
N PRO A 44 -15.94 10.59 -6.77
CA PRO A 44 -16.89 9.58 -6.32
C PRO A 44 -16.82 9.39 -4.80
N LYS A 45 -17.97 9.18 -4.16
CA LYS A 45 -18.07 8.96 -2.69
C LYS A 45 -17.13 7.87 -2.17
N LEU A 46 -16.74 6.91 -3.02
CA LEU A 46 -15.79 5.85 -2.70
C LEU A 46 -14.44 6.39 -2.19
N PHE A 47 -13.97 7.52 -2.72
CA PHE A 47 -12.69 8.13 -2.35
C PHE A 47 -12.83 9.27 -1.33
N HIS A 48 -14.03 9.46 -0.78
CA HIS A 48 -14.23 10.42 0.29
C HIS A 48 -13.88 9.79 1.64
N PRO A 49 -13.23 10.52 2.55
CA PRO A 49 -12.95 10.04 3.89
C PRO A 49 -14.21 9.56 4.61
N LEU A 50 -14.04 8.54 5.46
CA LEU A 50 -15.13 7.97 6.25
C LEU A 50 -14.69 7.83 7.70
N LYS A 51 -15.43 8.48 8.60
CA LYS A 51 -15.23 8.33 10.04
C LYS A 51 -16.07 7.17 10.57
N ILE A 52 -15.42 6.17 11.17
CA ILE A 52 -16.07 5.05 11.85
C ILE A 52 -15.62 5.07 13.31
N LYS A 53 -16.54 5.41 14.22
CA LYS A 53 -16.24 5.64 15.65
C LYS A 53 -15.10 6.67 15.83
N SER A 54 -13.96 6.25 16.39
CA SER A 54 -12.78 7.08 16.64
C SER A 54 -11.75 7.05 15.49
N MET A 55 -11.97 6.25 14.44
CA MET A 55 -11.04 6.11 13.32
C MET A 55 -11.53 6.87 12.08
N VAL A 56 -10.59 7.48 11.35
CA VAL A 56 -10.86 8.15 10.06
C VAL A 56 -10.14 7.40 8.97
N LEU A 57 -10.89 6.88 8.00
CA LEU A 57 -10.36 6.20 6.83
C LEU A 57 -10.17 7.19 5.67
N PRO A 58 -9.07 7.09 4.89
CA PRO A 58 -8.82 7.98 3.77
C PRO A 58 -9.76 7.74 2.58
N ASN A 59 -10.31 6.54 2.47
CA ASN A 59 -11.29 6.14 1.46
C ASN A 59 -12.27 5.11 2.05
N ARG A 60 -13.22 4.65 1.24
CA ARG A 60 -14.24 3.66 1.62
C ARG A 60 -13.97 2.27 1.01
N VAL A 61 -12.72 2.01 0.61
CA VAL A 61 -12.28 0.73 0.08
C VAL A 61 -11.76 -0.10 1.24
N GLY A 62 -12.60 -1.05 1.67
CA GLY A 62 -12.24 -2.04 2.69
C GLY A 62 -11.93 -3.40 2.07
N VAL A 63 -11.04 -4.15 2.70
CA VAL A 63 -10.85 -5.57 2.38
C VAL A 63 -11.77 -6.41 3.28
N SER A 64 -12.62 -7.22 2.67
CA SER A 64 -13.47 -8.17 3.40
C SER A 64 -12.63 -9.20 4.16
N PRO A 65 -13.13 -9.78 5.26
CA PRO A 65 -12.45 -10.89 5.92
C PRO A 65 -12.34 -12.08 4.96
N MET A 66 -11.13 -12.37 4.50
CA MET A 66 -10.83 -13.50 3.62
C MET A 66 -10.04 -14.56 4.40
N CYS A 67 -10.49 -15.81 4.32
CA CYS A 67 -9.76 -16.92 4.90
C CYS A 67 -8.61 -17.32 3.98
N GLN A 68 -7.38 -17.21 4.49
CA GLN A 68 -6.18 -17.55 3.71
C GLN A 68 -5.68 -18.97 3.97
N CYS A 69 -6.18 -19.66 4.99
CA CYS A 69 -5.77 -21.02 5.35
C CYS A 69 -4.24 -21.22 5.49
N CYS A 70 -3.48 -20.14 5.74
CA CYS A 70 -2.02 -20.15 5.85
C CYS A 70 -1.52 -20.04 7.29
N ALA A 71 -2.38 -20.31 8.27
CA ALA A 71 -2.00 -20.33 9.69
C ALA A 71 -1.26 -21.63 10.01
N ASP A 72 -0.20 -21.53 10.80
CA ASP A 72 0.53 -22.68 11.35
C ASP A 72 0.21 -22.75 12.84
N ASN A 73 -0.30 -23.89 13.32
CA ASN A 73 -0.75 -24.07 14.71
C ASN A 73 -1.67 -22.95 15.25
N ASN A 74 -2.57 -22.41 14.41
CA ASN A 74 -3.44 -21.26 14.71
C ASN A 74 -2.71 -19.92 14.92
N GLU A 75 -1.45 -19.83 14.51
CA GLU A 75 -0.64 -18.62 14.60
C GLU A 75 -0.46 -17.93 13.25
N VAL A 76 -0.23 -16.63 13.33
CA VAL A 76 -0.01 -15.75 12.17
C VAL A 76 1.39 -16.00 11.62
N THR A 77 1.45 -16.55 10.41
CA THR A 77 2.70 -16.77 9.66
C THR A 77 3.17 -15.54 8.88
N ASP A 78 4.39 -15.58 8.35
CA ASP A 78 4.96 -14.52 7.50
C ASP A 78 4.11 -14.22 6.25
N TYR A 79 3.38 -15.22 5.76
CA TYR A 79 2.42 -15.04 4.68
C TYR A 79 1.42 -13.92 5.02
N HIS A 80 0.86 -13.93 6.23
CA HIS A 80 -0.13 -12.92 6.64
C HIS A 80 0.49 -11.53 6.73
N ARG A 81 1.75 -11.43 7.18
CA ARG A 81 2.46 -10.15 7.26
C ARG A 81 2.63 -9.52 5.89
N ILE A 82 3.10 -10.31 4.92
CA ILE A 82 3.28 -9.85 3.54
C ILE A 82 1.92 -9.56 2.90
N HIS A 83 0.94 -10.44 3.11
CA HIS A 83 -0.38 -10.33 2.50
C HIS A 83 -1.14 -9.08 2.97
N TYR A 84 -1.29 -8.89 4.29
CA TYR A 84 -1.97 -7.72 4.83
C TYR A 84 -1.13 -6.45 4.69
N GLY A 85 0.20 -6.54 4.82
CA GLY A 85 1.10 -5.42 4.55
C GLY A 85 0.97 -4.91 3.10
N GLY A 86 0.76 -5.81 2.14
CA GLY A 86 0.49 -5.46 0.75
C GLY A 86 -0.79 -4.64 0.54
N PHE A 87 -1.86 -4.91 1.32
CA PHE A 87 -3.08 -4.09 1.28
C PHE A 87 -2.88 -2.74 1.95
N SER A 88 -2.27 -2.72 3.13
CA SER A 88 -2.00 -1.47 3.86
C SER A 88 -1.11 -0.51 3.05
N ALA A 89 -0.12 -1.05 2.33
CA ALA A 89 0.77 -0.25 1.47
C ALA A 89 0.06 0.36 0.24
N ARG A 90 -1.13 -0.13 -0.13
CA ARG A 90 -1.91 0.36 -1.27
C ARG A 90 -3.09 1.25 -0.85
N GLY A 91 -3.25 1.47 0.45
CA GLY A 91 -4.27 2.38 0.99
C GLY A 91 -5.65 1.76 1.17
N GLN A 92 -5.76 0.42 1.13
CA GLN A 92 -6.98 -0.24 1.60
C GLN A 92 -6.97 -0.34 3.13
N ALA A 93 -8.14 -0.15 3.73
CA ALA A 93 -8.38 -0.30 5.16
C ALA A 93 -8.94 -1.68 5.52
#